data_AF-A0A8S2ZIN4-F1
#
_entry.id   AF-A0A8S2ZIN4-F1
#
_cell.length_a   1.000
_cell.length_b   1.000
_cell.length_c   1.000
_cell.angle_alpha   90.00
_cell.angle_beta   90.00
_cell.angle_gamma   90.00
#
_symmetry.space_group_name_H-M   'P 1'
#
loop_
_entity.id
_entity.type
_entity.pdbx_description
1 polymer ?
#
loop_
_entity_poly.entity_id
_entity_poly.type
_entity_poly.pdbx_seq_one_letter_code
_entity_poly.pdbx_strand_id
1 'polypeptide(L)'
;MRRRYRVCCKRSVRISCMTFCIATIAFISIYSHITLLPSDESTKAFVVDENDLEDAKMNPTSNLHLLREDYFNATQLTCRYPTLKIDNPDIWKHLHPVQKSQPDCEKQKNWVYVENGTFRLSKEALEKHGPIECAYYPILRSKDDFSAMEGARLFPFVDKTALISDFFRVDCHGKNGSSYSNLHMGIKFDPLLHLRSIRNSMVNIHLEYNILMFGFDSVSRMTFMRFLPKSYSFLIKELGAVVMKGYNIVGDGTRAALLPLLTGKTQRELPEARRGHADAETVDQFPWIWNQFK
;
A
#
# COMPACT_ATOMS: atom_id res chain seq x y z
N MET A 1 15.10 3.83 -47.92
CA MET A 1 14.44 2.91 -48.86
C MET A 1 13.40 2.06 -48.13
N ARG A 2 12.10 2.40 -48.25
CA ARG A 2 11.00 1.48 -47.95
C ARG A 2 9.99 1.62 -49.10
N ARG A 3 9.90 0.58 -49.93
CA ARG A 3 9.03 0.55 -51.12
C ARG A 3 7.57 0.46 -50.69
N ARG A 4 6.76 1.43 -51.14
CA ARG A 4 5.29 1.36 -51.18
C ARG A 4 4.88 0.56 -52.42
N TYR A 5 4.03 -0.44 -52.27
CA TYR A 5 3.32 -1.03 -53.40
C TYR A 5 1.89 -0.48 -53.43
N ARG A 6 1.57 0.23 -54.52
CA ARG A 6 0.20 0.53 -54.96
C ARG A 6 -0.20 -0.58 -55.93
N VAL A 7 -1.30 -1.28 -55.66
CA VAL A 7 -1.96 -2.09 -56.68
C VAL A 7 -3.18 -1.32 -57.16
N CYS A 8 -3.14 -0.97 -58.44
CA CYS A 8 -4.23 -0.39 -59.21
C CYS A 8 -5.01 -1.56 -59.83
N CYS A 9 -6.34 -1.59 -59.73
CA CYS A 9 -7.15 -2.49 -60.55
C CYS A 9 -8.26 -1.68 -61.24
N LYS A 10 -8.26 -1.72 -62.58
CA LYS A 10 -9.26 -1.13 -63.46
C LYS A 10 -10.10 -2.25 -64.08
N ARG A 11 -11.37 -1.90 -64.32
CA ARG A 11 -12.37 -2.45 -65.28
C ARG A 11 -13.26 -3.64 -64.86
N SER A 12 -14.51 -3.28 -64.57
CA SER A 12 -15.74 -3.59 -65.33
C SER A 12 -16.10 -5.05 -65.62
N VAL A 13 -17.14 -5.56 -64.94
CA VAL A 13 -18.24 -6.35 -65.53
C VAL A 13 -19.53 -6.05 -64.77
N ARG A 14 -20.64 -5.87 -65.49
CA ARG A 14 -22.01 -5.64 -65.00
C ARG A 14 -22.86 -6.88 -65.31
N ILE A 15 -23.84 -7.17 -64.42
CA ILE A 15 -25.06 -8.02 -64.59
C ILE A 15 -24.77 -9.53 -64.46
N SER A 16 -25.48 -10.38 -63.68
CA SER A 16 -26.86 -10.35 -63.17
C SER A 16 -27.08 -11.25 -61.94
N CYS A 17 -28.24 -11.05 -61.32
CA CYS A 17 -29.07 -12.01 -60.58
C CYS A 17 -28.72 -12.36 -59.12
N MET A 18 -29.27 -11.52 -58.24
CA MET A 18 -30.19 -11.91 -57.15
C MET A 18 -30.43 -13.42 -56.98
N THR A 19 -29.59 -14.13 -56.22
CA THR A 19 -29.97 -15.32 -55.42
C THR A 19 -28.89 -15.72 -54.39
N PHE A 20 -27.93 -14.84 -54.08
CA PHE A 20 -26.82 -15.15 -53.15
C PHE A 20 -26.80 -14.34 -51.85
N CYS A 21 -27.75 -13.42 -51.64
CA CYS A 21 -27.72 -12.53 -50.47
C CYS A 21 -28.27 -13.13 -49.16
N ILE A 22 -28.96 -14.28 -49.18
CA ILE A 22 -29.51 -14.88 -47.95
C ILE A 22 -28.49 -15.83 -47.28
N ALA A 23 -27.64 -16.49 -48.07
CA ALA A 23 -26.64 -17.43 -47.55
C ALA A 23 -25.43 -16.75 -46.89
N THR A 24 -25.07 -15.52 -47.31
CA THR A 24 -23.95 -14.78 -46.71
C THR A 24 -24.31 -14.09 -45.40
N ILE A 25 -25.59 -13.69 -45.22
CA ILE A 25 -26.04 -13.05 -43.98
C ILE A 25 -26.12 -14.06 -42.83
N ALA A 26 -26.52 -15.31 -43.11
CA ALA A 26 -26.51 -16.39 -42.13
C ALA A 26 -25.09 -16.80 -41.70
N PHE A 27 -24.11 -16.77 -42.61
CA PHE A 27 -22.71 -17.09 -42.29
C PHE A 27 -22.01 -15.99 -41.47
N ILE A 28 -22.36 -14.72 -41.69
CA ILE A 28 -21.79 -13.61 -40.92
C ILE A 28 -22.38 -13.58 -39.49
N SER A 29 -23.64 -13.97 -39.29
CA SER A 29 -24.25 -14.04 -37.96
C SER A 29 -23.65 -15.12 -37.05
N ILE A 30 -23.02 -16.16 -37.59
CA ILE A 30 -22.52 -17.31 -36.81
C ILE A 30 -21.03 -17.16 -36.44
N TYR A 31 -20.27 -16.32 -37.14
CA TYR A 31 -18.81 -16.23 -36.98
C TYR A 31 -18.24 -14.85 -36.61
N SER A 32 -19.07 -13.82 -36.42
CA SER A 32 -18.60 -12.53 -35.92
C SER A 32 -19.32 -12.11 -34.63
N HIS A 33 -18.91 -12.70 -33.50
CA HIS A 33 -18.83 -11.95 -32.24
C HIS A 33 -17.64 -10.96 -32.31
N ILE A 34 -17.67 -10.06 -33.29
CA ILE A 34 -16.84 -8.86 -33.26
C ILE A 34 -17.68 -7.83 -32.54
N THR A 35 -17.53 -7.80 -31.22
CA THR A 35 -18.02 -6.71 -30.39
C THR A 35 -17.19 -5.49 -30.75
N LEU A 36 -17.72 -4.64 -31.64
CA LEU A 36 -17.21 -3.29 -31.83
C LEU A 36 -17.46 -2.52 -30.54
N LEU A 37 -16.46 -2.43 -29.67
CA LEU A 37 -16.50 -1.54 -28.53
C LEU A 37 -16.44 -0.09 -29.05
N PRO A 38 -17.40 0.78 -28.70
CA PRO A 38 -17.34 2.18 -29.06
C PRO A 38 -16.17 2.82 -28.30
N SER A 39 -15.32 3.52 -29.05
CA SER A 39 -14.27 4.38 -28.50
C SER A 39 -14.89 5.71 -28.08
N ASP A 40 -15.46 5.78 -26.88
CA ASP A 40 -15.43 7.01 -26.09
C ASP A 40 -15.81 6.75 -24.62
N GLU A 41 -15.17 7.49 -23.72
CA GLU A 41 -15.12 7.35 -22.26
C GLU A 41 -14.32 6.15 -21.72
N SER A 42 -13.36 6.47 -20.85
CA SER A 42 -12.40 5.54 -20.26
C SER A 42 -13.05 4.61 -19.23
N THR A 43 -13.83 3.63 -19.67
CA THR A 43 -14.26 2.53 -18.82
C THR A 43 -13.03 1.66 -18.54
N LYS A 44 -12.41 1.84 -17.37
CA LYS A 44 -11.39 0.90 -16.87
C LYS A 44 -12.11 -0.40 -16.55
N ALA A 45 -12.00 -1.38 -17.45
CA ALA A 45 -12.49 -2.73 -17.19
C ALA A 45 -11.52 -3.40 -16.20
N PHE A 46 -12.02 -3.76 -15.02
CA PHE A 46 -11.29 -4.58 -14.07
C PHE A 46 -11.76 -6.02 -14.23
N VAL A 47 -10.79 -6.91 -14.44
CA VAL A 47 -10.99 -8.35 -14.58
C VAL A 47 -10.73 -8.99 -13.23
N VAL A 48 -11.73 -9.68 -12.68
CA VAL A 48 -11.63 -10.37 -11.38
C VAL A 48 -12.22 -11.77 -11.51
N ASP A 49 -11.55 -12.75 -10.90
CA ASP A 49 -12.00 -14.14 -10.81
C ASP A 49 -13.24 -14.25 -9.93
N GLU A 50 -14.22 -15.07 -10.33
CA GLU A 50 -15.48 -15.23 -9.61
C GLU A 50 -15.29 -15.81 -8.21
N ASN A 51 -14.32 -16.72 -8.02
CA ASN A 51 -14.02 -17.29 -6.70
C ASN A 51 -13.40 -16.24 -5.77
N ASP A 52 -12.61 -15.31 -6.32
CA ASP A 52 -12.02 -14.21 -5.53
C ASP A 52 -13.10 -13.21 -5.08
N LEU A 53 -14.22 -13.07 -5.82
CA LEU A 53 -15.37 -12.25 -5.40
C LEU A 53 -16.25 -12.94 -4.36
N GLU A 54 -16.44 -14.24 -4.49
CA GLU A 54 -17.11 -15.04 -3.46
C GLU A 54 -16.32 -15.03 -2.14
N ASP A 55 -15.00 -15.21 -2.20
CA ASP A 55 -14.09 -15.10 -1.05
C ASP A 55 -14.17 -13.70 -0.41
N ALA A 56 -14.29 -12.65 -1.24
CA ALA A 56 -14.39 -11.26 -0.78
C ALA A 56 -15.82 -10.84 -0.38
N LYS A 57 -16.84 -11.71 -0.56
CA LYS A 57 -18.27 -11.40 -0.39
C LYS A 57 -18.71 -10.12 -1.12
N MET A 58 -18.12 -9.85 -2.28
CA MET A 58 -18.42 -8.66 -3.07
C MET A 58 -19.45 -8.96 -4.15
N ASN A 59 -20.47 -8.11 -4.26
CA ASN A 59 -21.43 -8.20 -5.36
C ASN A 59 -20.87 -7.47 -6.60
N PRO A 60 -20.93 -8.08 -7.79
CA PRO A 60 -20.46 -7.46 -9.01
C PRO A 60 -21.25 -6.19 -9.33
N THR A 61 -20.54 -5.09 -9.59
CA THR A 61 -21.12 -3.79 -9.98
C THR A 61 -21.09 -3.63 -11.50
N SER A 62 -21.80 -2.64 -12.05
CA SER A 62 -21.87 -2.39 -13.50
C SER A 62 -20.52 -2.12 -14.19
N ASN A 63 -19.48 -1.78 -13.41
CA ASN A 63 -18.12 -1.55 -13.91
C ASN A 63 -17.19 -2.77 -13.76
N LEU A 64 -17.70 -3.86 -13.17
CA LEU A 64 -16.95 -5.09 -12.92
C LEU A 64 -17.43 -6.18 -13.88
N HIS A 65 -16.59 -6.50 -14.87
CA HIS A 65 -16.88 -7.57 -15.81
C HIS A 65 -16.23 -8.87 -15.33
N LEU A 66 -17.07 -9.83 -14.97
CA LEU A 66 -16.65 -11.19 -14.59
C LEU A 66 -16.14 -11.93 -15.83
N LEU A 67 -14.94 -12.47 -15.77
CA LEU A 67 -14.52 -13.47 -16.75
C LEU A 67 -15.09 -14.81 -16.33
N ARG A 68 -15.87 -15.44 -17.21
CA ARG A 68 -16.20 -16.85 -17.05
C ARG A 68 -14.94 -17.69 -17.13
N GLU A 69 -14.98 -18.80 -16.40
CA GLU A 69 -13.95 -19.84 -16.40
C GLU A 69 -13.62 -20.36 -17.83
N ASP A 70 -14.58 -20.29 -18.75
CA ASP A 70 -14.42 -20.65 -20.17
C ASP A 70 -13.42 -19.76 -20.94
N TYR A 71 -13.28 -18.49 -20.56
CA TYR A 71 -12.31 -17.56 -21.14
C TYR A 71 -10.87 -17.99 -20.85
N PHE A 72 -10.60 -18.52 -19.65
CA PHE A 72 -9.30 -19.09 -19.30
C PHE A 72 -9.05 -20.46 -19.96
N ASN A 73 -10.11 -21.17 -20.35
CA ASN A 73 -10.02 -22.47 -21.02
C ASN A 73 -9.81 -22.36 -22.54
N ALA A 74 -10.20 -21.25 -23.18
CA ALA A 74 -10.08 -21.06 -24.63
C ALA A 74 -8.62 -20.97 -25.12
N THR A 75 -7.69 -20.59 -24.24
CA THR A 75 -6.26 -20.73 -24.46
C THR A 75 -5.75 -21.95 -23.70
N GLN A 76 -5.35 -23.02 -24.41
CA GLN A 76 -4.72 -24.23 -23.84
C GLN A 76 -3.47 -23.94 -22.95
N LEU A 77 -3.01 -22.70 -22.90
CA LEU A 77 -2.09 -22.16 -21.91
C LEU A 77 -2.86 -21.75 -20.65
N THR A 78 -3.29 -22.72 -19.84
CA THR A 78 -3.70 -22.42 -18.47
C THR A 78 -2.45 -22.07 -17.68
N CYS A 79 -2.18 -20.78 -17.46
CA CYS A 79 -1.28 -20.33 -16.41
C CYS A 79 -1.87 -20.73 -15.06
N ARG A 80 -1.66 -22.00 -14.66
CA ARG A 80 -2.11 -22.49 -13.36
C ARG A 80 -1.26 -21.83 -12.29
N TYR A 81 -1.92 -21.08 -11.41
CA TYR A 81 -1.26 -20.52 -10.26
C TYR A 81 -0.68 -21.64 -9.39
N PRO A 82 0.60 -21.58 -8.98
CA PRO A 82 1.18 -22.62 -8.15
C PRO A 82 0.53 -22.62 -6.77
N THR A 83 -0.13 -23.73 -6.42
CA THR A 83 -0.68 -23.93 -5.07
C THR A 83 0.45 -24.31 -4.11
N LEU A 84 0.96 -23.32 -3.38
CA LEU A 84 2.04 -23.50 -2.43
C LEU A 84 1.51 -23.87 -1.04
N LYS A 85 1.98 -25.00 -0.49
CA LYS A 85 1.70 -25.38 0.89
C LYS A 85 2.55 -24.56 1.88
N ILE A 86 1.91 -24.10 2.95
CA ILE A 86 2.57 -23.34 4.03
C ILE A 86 3.56 -24.24 4.78
N ASP A 87 3.17 -25.48 5.02
CA ASP A 87 3.84 -26.53 5.80
C ASP A 87 4.75 -27.45 4.98
N ASN A 88 5.20 -27.01 3.80
CA ASN A 88 6.06 -27.83 2.95
C ASN A 88 7.40 -28.17 3.64
N PRO A 89 7.71 -29.45 3.93
CA PRO A 89 8.91 -29.86 4.65
C PRO A 89 10.21 -29.51 3.89
N ASP A 90 10.18 -29.52 2.56
CA ASP A 90 11.31 -29.11 1.73
C ASP A 90 11.62 -27.63 1.84
N ILE A 91 10.66 -26.80 2.23
CA ILE A 91 10.90 -25.38 2.50
C ILE A 91 11.32 -25.19 3.94
N TRP A 92 10.66 -25.85 4.89
CA TRP A 92 10.96 -25.70 6.31
C TRP A 92 12.40 -26.07 6.68
N LYS A 93 13.03 -27.00 5.97
CA LYS A 93 14.46 -27.32 6.16
C LYS A 93 15.43 -26.15 5.87
N HIS A 94 14.97 -25.15 5.11
CA HIS A 94 15.74 -23.95 4.76
C HIS A 94 15.32 -22.70 5.55
N LEU A 95 14.24 -22.79 6.33
CA LEU A 95 13.75 -21.70 7.13
C LEU A 95 14.23 -21.85 8.57
N HIS A 96 14.61 -20.72 9.16
CA HIS A 96 14.98 -20.64 10.57
C HIS A 96 13.89 -19.87 11.31
N PRO A 97 12.80 -20.54 11.73
CA PRO A 97 11.75 -19.88 12.52
C PRO A 97 12.34 -19.27 13.78
N VAL A 98 12.01 -17.99 14.01
CA VAL A 98 12.34 -17.32 15.27
C VAL A 98 11.56 -18.01 16.39
N GLN A 99 12.24 -18.88 17.14
CA GLN A 99 11.60 -19.71 18.18
C GLN A 99 11.07 -18.87 19.34
N LYS A 100 11.75 -17.77 19.66
CA LYS A 100 11.29 -16.72 20.57
C LYS A 100 11.92 -15.39 20.15
N SER A 101 11.12 -14.44 19.70
CA SER A 101 11.52 -13.04 19.73
C SER A 101 11.28 -12.53 21.14
N GLN A 102 12.32 -12.49 21.96
CA GLN A 102 12.31 -11.70 23.18
C GLN A 102 13.18 -10.49 22.89
N PRO A 103 12.61 -9.37 22.40
CA PRO A 103 13.36 -8.13 22.44
C PRO A 103 13.80 -7.94 23.90
N ASP A 104 15.07 -7.57 24.09
CA ASP A 104 15.62 -7.28 25.41
C ASP A 104 15.04 -5.95 25.90
N CYS A 105 13.75 -5.98 26.23
CA CYS A 105 13.02 -4.85 26.76
C CYS A 105 13.33 -4.76 28.25
N GLU A 106 13.58 -3.54 28.70
CA GLU A 106 13.73 -3.28 30.12
C GLU A 106 12.47 -3.72 30.87
N LYS A 107 12.64 -4.51 31.93
CA LYS A 107 11.53 -5.04 32.73
C LYS A 107 10.90 -3.96 33.62
N GLN A 108 11.57 -2.83 33.79
CA GLN A 108 11.06 -1.70 34.55
C GLN A 108 9.88 -1.08 33.80
N LYS A 109 8.77 -0.87 34.52
CA LYS A 109 7.64 -0.11 33.97
C LYS A 109 8.05 1.34 33.75
N ASN A 110 7.60 1.90 32.64
CA ASN A 110 7.83 3.30 32.32
C ASN A 110 7.22 4.24 33.37
N TRP A 111 7.98 5.25 33.79
CA TRP A 111 7.47 6.30 34.70
C TRP A 111 6.57 7.28 33.97
N VAL A 112 6.78 7.42 32.67
CA VAL A 112 6.07 8.35 31.78
C VAL A 112 5.30 7.56 30.73
N TYR A 113 4.12 8.04 30.35
CA TYR A 113 3.39 7.57 29.19
C TYR A 113 2.70 8.73 28.47
N VAL A 114 2.20 8.47 27.27
CA VAL A 114 1.44 9.45 26.48
C VAL A 114 -0.01 9.00 26.39
N GLU A 115 -0.93 9.95 26.58
CA GLU A 115 -2.36 9.75 26.43
C GLU A 115 -2.92 10.94 25.64
N ASN A 116 -3.49 10.69 24.45
CA ASN A 116 -4.10 11.73 23.59
C ASN A 116 -3.21 12.98 23.41
N GLY A 117 -1.94 12.78 23.04
CA GLY A 117 -1.00 13.89 22.82
C GLY A 117 -0.62 14.66 24.09
N THR A 118 -0.86 14.07 25.26
CA THR A 118 -0.56 14.65 26.57
C THR A 118 0.46 13.79 27.29
N PHE A 119 1.45 14.45 27.90
CA PHE A 119 2.44 13.81 28.78
C PHE A 119 1.82 13.44 30.11
N ARG A 120 2.02 12.18 30.54
CA ARG A 120 1.46 11.65 31.77
C ARG A 120 2.52 10.98 32.64
N LEU A 121 2.46 11.23 33.95
CA LEU A 121 3.21 10.49 34.95
C LEU A 121 2.41 9.27 35.43
N SER A 122 3.08 8.12 35.53
CA SER A 122 2.51 6.89 36.06
C SER A 122 2.19 7.05 37.55
N LYS A 123 0.96 6.72 37.93
CA LYS A 123 0.54 6.68 39.35
C LYS A 123 1.41 5.72 40.15
N GLU A 124 1.70 4.55 39.59
CA GLU A 124 2.56 3.54 40.22
C GLU A 124 3.98 4.09 40.46
N ALA A 125 4.50 4.90 39.54
CA ALA A 125 5.81 5.54 39.70
C ALA A 125 5.79 6.61 40.79
N LEU A 126 4.73 7.44 40.85
CA LEU A 126 4.56 8.46 41.88
C LEU A 126 4.41 7.84 43.29
N GLU A 127 3.66 6.74 43.41
CA GLU A 127 3.51 6.01 44.67
C GLU A 127 4.84 5.40 45.14
N LYS A 128 5.64 4.87 44.22
CA LYS A 128 6.91 4.19 44.52
C LYS A 128 8.07 5.15 44.78
N HIS A 129 8.15 6.24 44.01
CA HIS A 129 9.32 7.13 43.99
C HIS A 129 9.06 8.49 44.65
N GLY A 130 7.82 8.75 45.07
CA GLY A 130 7.38 10.04 45.61
C GLY A 130 7.14 11.07 44.50
N PRO A 131 7.19 12.37 44.82
CA PRO A 131 7.19 13.43 43.81
C PRO A 131 8.31 13.20 42.78
N ILE A 132 7.95 13.26 41.50
CA ILE A 132 8.85 13.07 40.37
C ILE A 132 8.99 14.39 39.61
N GLU A 133 10.23 14.80 39.35
CA GLU A 133 10.55 15.95 38.51
C GLU A 133 11.20 15.46 37.22
N CYS A 134 10.68 15.90 36.07
CA CYS A 134 11.16 15.46 34.76
C CYS A 134 11.69 16.62 33.92
N ALA A 135 12.76 16.35 33.17
CA ALA A 135 13.22 17.15 32.04
C ALA A 135 12.80 16.46 30.73
N TYR A 136 12.35 17.25 29.76
CA TYR A 136 11.90 16.80 28.46
C TYR A 136 12.82 17.31 27.36
N TYR A 137 13.22 16.43 26.45
CA TYR A 137 14.09 16.74 25.32
C TYR A 137 13.41 16.28 24.04
N PRO A 138 12.91 17.20 23.20
CA PRO A 138 12.32 16.82 21.92
C PRO A 138 13.38 16.20 21.02
N ILE A 139 13.07 15.09 20.35
CA ILE A 139 13.94 14.52 19.31
C ILE A 139 13.55 15.16 17.98
N LEU A 140 14.48 15.90 17.40
CA LEU A 140 14.30 16.64 16.17
C LEU A 140 15.08 15.97 15.04
N ARG A 141 14.55 16.03 13.82
CA ARG A 141 15.34 15.70 12.63
C ARG A 141 16.47 16.71 12.47
N SER A 142 17.65 16.20 12.14
CA SER A 142 18.81 17.01 11.81
C SER A 142 18.73 17.48 10.34
N LYS A 143 19.87 17.91 9.76
CA LYS A 143 19.91 18.43 8.38
C LYS A 143 19.74 17.37 7.30
N ASP A 144 19.89 16.09 7.62
CA ASP A 144 19.83 14.98 6.67
C ASP A 144 18.78 13.93 7.07
N ASP A 145 18.50 13.00 6.15
CA ASP A 145 17.47 11.97 6.32
C ASP A 145 17.81 10.88 7.36
N PHE A 146 19.08 10.81 7.77
CA PHE A 146 19.65 9.71 8.56
C PHE A 146 20.08 10.13 9.96
N SER A 147 19.96 11.41 10.31
CA SER A 147 20.37 11.91 11.62
C SER A 147 19.23 12.61 12.38
N ALA A 148 19.28 12.45 13.70
CA ALA A 148 18.39 13.10 14.65
C ALA A 148 19.22 13.73 15.77
N MET A 149 18.68 14.77 16.38
CA MET A 149 19.32 15.49 17.47
C MET A 149 18.33 15.77 18.60
N GLU A 150 18.85 15.92 19.81
CA GLU A 150 18.07 16.43 20.93
C GLU A 150 17.91 17.94 20.82
N GLY A 151 16.68 18.42 20.99
CA GLY A 151 16.40 19.84 21.10
C GLY A 151 16.64 20.37 22.51
N ALA A 152 16.10 21.57 22.78
CA ALA A 152 16.29 22.25 24.05
C ALA A 152 15.77 21.42 25.25
N ARG A 153 16.51 21.45 26.36
CA ARG A 153 16.07 20.90 27.64
C ARG A 153 14.92 21.72 28.20
N LEU A 154 13.75 21.10 28.34
CA LEU A 154 12.58 21.71 28.95
C LEU A 154 12.40 21.17 30.37
N PHE A 155 12.52 22.05 31.36
CA PHE A 155 12.42 21.68 32.78
C PHE A 155 11.86 22.85 33.60
N PRO A 156 10.95 22.61 34.56
CA PRO A 156 10.32 21.31 34.83
C PRO A 156 9.26 20.96 33.77
N PHE A 157 9.19 19.70 33.37
CA PHE A 157 8.12 19.17 32.53
C PHE A 157 7.13 18.40 33.40
N VAL A 158 5.92 18.92 33.51
CA VAL A 158 4.94 18.49 34.52
C VAL A 158 3.85 17.59 33.91
N ASP A 159 3.23 16.78 34.77
CA ASP A 159 2.09 15.93 34.40
C ASP A 159 0.97 16.75 33.72
N LYS A 160 0.33 16.17 32.70
CA LYS A 160 -0.75 16.79 31.89
C LYS A 160 -0.30 17.89 30.93
N THR A 161 1.00 18.09 30.73
CA THR A 161 1.47 19.03 29.71
C THR A 161 1.24 18.46 28.32
N ALA A 162 0.78 19.29 27.37
CA ALA A 162 0.66 18.89 25.97
C ALA A 162 2.04 18.55 25.39
N LEU A 163 2.11 17.54 24.52
CA LEU A 163 3.36 17.19 23.84
C LEU A 163 3.86 18.35 22.97
N ILE A 164 5.18 18.48 22.90
CA ILE A 164 5.86 19.52 22.12
C ILE A 164 6.45 18.94 20.84
N SER A 165 6.79 17.64 20.85
CA SER A 165 7.22 16.84 19.69
C SER A 165 6.65 15.42 19.75
N ASP A 166 6.62 14.75 18.59
CA ASP A 166 6.16 13.37 18.48
C ASP A 166 7.12 12.38 19.16
N PHE A 167 8.42 12.67 19.11
CA PHE A 167 9.46 11.86 19.73
C PHE A 167 10.21 12.69 20.76
N PHE A 168 10.51 12.11 21.92
CA PHE A 168 11.21 12.81 23.00
C PHE A 168 11.94 11.86 23.93
N ARG A 169 13.08 12.31 24.48
CA ARG A 169 13.68 11.70 25.68
C ARG A 169 13.14 12.42 26.90
N VAL A 170 12.91 11.68 27.98
CA VAL A 170 12.68 12.25 29.31
C VAL A 170 13.70 11.75 30.29
N ASP A 171 14.15 12.65 31.16
CA ASP A 171 14.98 12.32 32.32
C ASP A 171 14.23 12.75 33.57
N CYS A 172 13.86 11.80 34.42
CA CYS A 172 13.06 12.01 35.61
C CYS A 172 13.82 11.61 36.87
N HIS A 173 13.61 12.37 37.95
CA HIS A 173 14.18 12.12 39.27
C HIS A 173 13.07 12.04 40.31
N GLY A 174 13.05 10.95 41.07
CA GLY A 174 12.17 10.79 42.22
C GLY A 174 12.79 11.38 43.49
N LYS A 175 11.96 11.83 44.42
CA LYS A 175 12.40 12.31 45.74
C LYS A 175 13.26 11.28 46.50
N ASN A 176 13.05 9.99 46.23
CA ASN A 176 13.81 8.90 46.82
C ASN A 176 15.23 8.71 46.23
N GLY A 177 15.67 9.60 45.32
CA GLY A 177 16.98 9.53 44.66
C GLY A 177 17.04 8.59 43.45
N SER A 178 15.96 7.88 43.12
CA SER A 178 15.88 7.07 41.91
C SER A 178 15.82 7.97 40.66
N SER A 179 16.34 7.47 39.54
CA SER A 179 16.27 8.15 38.25
C SER A 179 15.65 7.25 37.17
N TYR A 180 15.13 7.88 36.14
CA TYR A 180 14.55 7.24 34.96
C TYR A 180 14.92 8.05 33.73
N SER A 181 15.45 7.39 32.70
CA SER A 181 15.72 8.00 31.42
C SER A 181 15.24 7.07 30.32
N ASN A 182 14.34 7.55 29.44
CA ASN A 182 13.86 6.75 28.32
C ASN A 182 13.37 7.62 27.15
N LEU A 183 13.31 7.01 25.97
CA LEU A 183 12.67 7.56 24.78
C LEU A 183 11.18 7.20 24.75
N HIS A 184 10.36 8.18 24.40
CA HIS A 184 8.94 8.02 24.23
C HIS A 184 8.49 8.58 22.89
N MET A 185 7.37 8.06 22.42
CA MET A 185 6.68 8.56 21.25
C MET A 185 5.21 8.85 21.56
N GLY A 186 4.67 9.82 20.86
CA GLY A 186 3.28 10.23 20.89
C GLY A 186 2.94 11.04 19.65
N ILE A 187 1.67 11.40 19.52
CA ILE A 187 1.24 12.30 18.44
C ILE A 187 1.03 13.67 19.06
N LYS A 188 1.87 14.64 18.70
CA LYS A 188 1.68 16.03 19.06
C LYS A 188 0.42 16.55 18.37
N PHE A 189 -0.46 17.18 19.16
CA PHE A 189 -1.59 17.89 18.58
C PHE A 189 -1.11 19.15 17.86
N ASP A 190 -1.39 19.24 16.56
CA ASP A 190 -1.15 20.43 15.75
C ASP A 190 -2.49 20.98 15.22
N PRO A 191 -2.98 22.12 15.75
CA PRO A 191 -4.25 22.69 15.33
C PRO A 191 -4.24 23.09 13.85
N LEU A 192 -3.08 23.49 13.29
CA LEU A 192 -2.99 23.90 11.90
C LEU A 192 -3.17 22.71 10.94
N LEU A 193 -2.69 21.52 11.31
CA LEU A 193 -2.93 20.30 10.54
C LEU A 193 -4.40 19.90 10.55
N HIS A 194 -5.08 20.02 11.70
CA HIS A 194 -6.50 19.72 11.78
C HIS A 194 -7.38 20.71 11.01
N LEU A 195 -7.01 22.00 11.00
CA LEU A 195 -7.70 23.01 10.19
C LEU A 195 -7.59 22.75 8.68
N ARG A 196 -6.51 22.11 8.20
CA ARG A 196 -6.38 21.75 6.76
C ARG A 196 -7.46 20.76 6.33
N SER A 197 -7.79 19.79 7.18
CA SER A 197 -8.87 18.83 6.90
C SER A 197 -10.22 19.54 6.72
N ILE A 198 -10.51 20.52 7.58
CA ILE A 198 -11.75 21.30 7.50
C ILE A 198 -11.79 22.14 6.22
N ARG A 199 -10.67 22.80 5.86
CA ARG A 199 -10.60 23.69 4.70
C ARG A 199 -10.68 22.95 3.37
N ASN A 200 -10.13 21.73 3.30
CA ASN A 200 -10.21 20.83 2.16
C ASN A 200 -11.33 19.81 2.36
N SER A 201 -12.50 20.24 2.84
CA SER A 201 -13.69 19.38 2.82
C SER A 201 -13.89 18.95 1.37
N MET A 202 -13.57 17.69 1.09
CA MET A 202 -13.68 17.12 -0.24
C MET A 202 -15.07 17.44 -0.76
N VAL A 203 -15.15 18.06 -1.94
CA VAL A 203 -16.42 18.23 -2.65
C VAL A 203 -17.12 16.87 -2.63
N ASN A 204 -18.44 16.83 -2.37
CA ASN A 204 -19.34 15.67 -2.10
C ASN A 204 -19.30 14.47 -3.09
N ILE A 205 -18.22 14.28 -3.84
CA ILE A 205 -18.00 13.33 -4.94
C ILE A 205 -17.07 12.18 -4.51
N HIS A 206 -16.33 12.31 -3.39
CA HIS A 206 -15.36 11.31 -2.95
C HIS A 206 -15.76 10.64 -1.63
N LEU A 207 -15.48 9.34 -1.55
CA LEU A 207 -15.68 8.55 -0.33
C LEU A 207 -14.76 9.11 0.77
N GLU A 208 -15.34 9.58 1.89
CA GLU A 208 -14.63 10.23 3.01
C GLU A 208 -13.78 9.24 3.85
N TYR A 209 -12.99 8.39 3.20
CA TYR A 209 -12.14 7.40 3.87
C TYR A 209 -10.68 7.84 3.95
N ASN A 210 -10.08 7.61 5.11
CA ASN A 210 -8.63 7.66 5.27
C ASN A 210 -8.01 6.37 4.72
N ILE A 211 -6.97 6.47 3.90
CA ILE A 211 -6.25 5.32 3.35
C ILE A 211 -4.90 5.21 4.06
N LEU A 212 -4.67 4.08 4.75
CA LEU A 212 -3.36 3.73 5.30
C LEU A 212 -2.73 2.63 4.44
N MET A 213 -1.60 2.93 3.81
CA MET A 213 -0.79 1.93 3.12
C MET A 213 0.33 1.47 4.06
N PHE A 214 0.37 0.17 4.34
CA PHE A 214 1.38 -0.44 5.20
C PHE A 214 2.05 -1.59 4.43
N GLY A 215 3.37 -1.52 4.27
CA GLY A 215 4.15 -2.44 3.44
C GLY A 215 5.36 -3.02 4.17
N PHE A 216 5.73 -4.25 3.82
CA PHE A 216 6.91 -4.94 4.32
C PHE A 216 7.88 -5.19 3.16
N ASP A 217 9.08 -4.62 3.24
CA ASP A 217 10.16 -4.89 2.28
C ASP A 217 11.13 -5.96 2.86
N SER A 218 11.52 -7.04 2.18
CA SER A 218 11.00 -7.67 0.95
C SER A 218 10.35 -9.01 1.31
N VAL A 219 9.06 -9.02 1.68
CA VAL A 219 8.40 -10.23 2.21
C VAL A 219 7.44 -10.83 1.19
N SER A 220 7.60 -12.13 0.88
CA SER A 220 6.61 -12.87 0.07
C SER A 220 5.35 -13.19 0.88
N ARG A 221 4.19 -13.37 0.21
CA ARG A 221 2.95 -13.81 0.88
C ARG A 221 3.16 -15.08 1.72
N MET A 222 3.87 -16.06 1.18
CA MET A 222 4.13 -17.32 1.88
C MET A 222 5.03 -17.12 3.10
N THR A 223 6.01 -16.22 3.02
CA THR A 223 6.86 -15.86 4.16
C THR A 223 6.02 -15.18 5.23
N PHE A 224 5.17 -14.22 4.87
CA PHE A 224 4.28 -13.54 5.81
C PHE A 224 3.38 -14.54 6.55
N MET A 225 2.75 -15.47 5.83
CA MET A 225 1.88 -16.48 6.42
C MET A 225 2.63 -17.45 7.36
N ARG A 226 3.89 -17.81 7.04
CA ARG A 226 4.71 -18.73 7.86
C ARG A 226 5.22 -18.06 9.14
N PHE A 227 5.72 -16.84 9.05
CA PHE A 227 6.40 -16.17 10.17
C PHE A 227 5.48 -15.26 10.99
N LEU A 228 4.36 -14.80 10.41
CA LEU A 228 3.38 -13.95 11.08
C LEU A 228 1.95 -14.57 11.02
N PRO A 229 1.76 -15.84 11.43
CA PRO A 229 0.48 -16.53 11.29
C PRO A 229 -0.63 -15.89 12.13
N LYS A 230 -0.28 -15.33 13.30
CA LYS A 230 -1.23 -14.59 14.16
C LYS A 230 -1.70 -13.30 13.48
N SER A 231 -0.76 -12.53 12.92
CA SER A 231 -1.09 -11.30 12.18
C SER A 231 -1.93 -11.60 10.96
N TYR A 232 -1.58 -12.62 10.17
CA TYR A 232 -2.38 -13.05 9.04
C TYR A 232 -3.80 -13.45 9.46
N SER A 233 -3.94 -14.27 10.52
CA SER A 233 -5.26 -14.66 11.02
C SER A 233 -6.09 -13.45 11.48
N PHE A 234 -5.47 -12.47 12.14
CA PHE A 234 -6.13 -11.24 12.57
C PHE A 234 -6.63 -10.42 11.37
N LEU A 235 -5.78 -10.23 10.36
CA LEU A 235 -6.15 -9.52 9.12
C LEU A 235 -7.40 -10.14 8.47
N ILE A 236 -7.42 -11.46 8.31
CA ILE A 236 -8.54 -12.13 7.61
C ILE A 236 -9.79 -12.21 8.47
N LYS A 237 -9.66 -12.66 9.74
CA LYS A 237 -10.83 -13.01 10.56
C LYS A 237 -11.43 -11.81 11.27
N GLU A 238 -10.59 -10.90 11.77
CA GLU A 238 -11.05 -9.77 12.59
C GLU A 238 -11.26 -8.52 11.74
N LEU A 239 -10.34 -8.23 10.81
CA LEU A 239 -10.44 -7.05 9.95
C LEU A 239 -11.16 -7.31 8.62
N GLY A 240 -11.47 -8.56 8.29
CA GLY A 240 -12.12 -8.91 7.02
C GLY A 240 -11.28 -8.58 5.79
N ALA A 241 -9.95 -8.65 5.90
CA ALA A 241 -9.05 -8.27 4.81
C ALA A 241 -9.19 -9.20 3.60
N VAL A 242 -9.22 -8.61 2.41
CA VAL A 242 -9.23 -9.33 1.13
C VAL A 242 -7.80 -9.60 0.67
N VAL A 243 -7.49 -10.86 0.34
CA VAL A 243 -6.16 -11.26 -0.12
C VAL A 243 -6.15 -11.39 -1.64
N MET A 244 -5.41 -10.50 -2.30
CA MET A 244 -5.17 -10.60 -3.73
C MET A 244 -4.15 -11.71 -4.03
N LYS A 245 -4.62 -12.94 -4.25
CA LYS A 245 -3.74 -14.12 -4.46
C LYS A 245 -2.93 -14.05 -5.76
N GLY A 246 -3.48 -13.39 -6.78
CA GLY A 246 -2.84 -13.16 -8.08
C GLY A 246 -1.99 -11.89 -8.17
N TYR A 247 -1.95 -11.06 -7.12
CA TYR A 247 -1.13 -9.84 -7.15
C TYR A 247 0.35 -10.20 -7.26
N ASN A 248 1.04 -9.53 -8.19
CA ASN A 248 2.46 -9.75 -8.43
C ASN A 248 3.15 -8.43 -8.78
N ILE A 249 4.47 -8.40 -8.58
CA ILE A 249 5.30 -7.24 -8.90
C ILE A 249 5.49 -7.13 -10.41
N VAL A 250 5.55 -5.90 -10.92
CA VAL A 250 5.73 -5.62 -12.37
C VAL A 250 7.20 -5.72 -12.79
N GLY A 251 8.12 -5.76 -11.83
CA GLY A 251 9.53 -5.98 -12.07
C GLY A 251 10.28 -6.29 -10.79
N ASP A 252 11.57 -6.54 -10.93
CA ASP A 252 12.42 -6.95 -9.82
C ASP A 252 12.80 -5.79 -8.89
N GLY A 253 12.77 -6.08 -7.59
CA GLY A 253 13.11 -5.14 -6.51
C GLY A 253 12.00 -4.14 -6.14
N THR A 254 12.20 -3.49 -4.99
CA THR A 254 11.22 -2.60 -4.34
C THR A 254 10.78 -1.45 -5.24
N ARG A 255 11.70 -0.88 -6.02
CA ARG A 255 11.38 0.25 -6.91
C ARG A 255 10.42 -0.16 -8.03
N ALA A 256 10.66 -1.31 -8.67
CA ALA A 256 9.80 -1.79 -9.74
C ALA A 256 8.46 -2.31 -9.23
N ALA A 257 8.35 -2.66 -7.94
CA ALA A 257 7.10 -2.98 -7.28
C ALA A 257 6.28 -1.73 -6.89
N LEU A 258 6.93 -0.72 -6.27
CA LEU A 258 6.23 0.44 -5.72
C LEU A 258 5.88 1.51 -6.75
N LEU A 259 6.72 1.72 -7.78
CA LEU A 259 6.45 2.77 -8.77
C LEU A 259 5.13 2.53 -9.53
N PRO A 260 4.86 1.33 -10.08
CA PRO A 260 3.58 1.07 -10.74
C PRO A 260 2.40 1.16 -9.78
N LEU A 261 2.56 0.70 -8.54
CA LEU A 261 1.51 0.77 -7.52
C LEU A 261 1.13 2.21 -7.20
N LEU A 262 2.12 3.11 -7.08
CA LEU A 262 1.91 4.48 -6.60
C LEU A 262 1.77 5.51 -7.72
N THR A 263 2.11 5.18 -8.96
CA THR A 263 2.07 6.13 -10.10
C THR A 263 1.30 5.60 -11.31
N GLY A 264 0.97 4.31 -11.34
CA GLY A 264 0.42 3.64 -12.53
C GLY A 264 1.43 3.49 -13.68
N LYS A 265 2.73 3.79 -13.46
CA LYS A 265 3.79 3.75 -14.47
C LYS A 265 4.95 2.86 -14.05
N THR A 266 5.54 2.18 -15.02
CA THR A 266 6.80 1.46 -14.83
C THR A 266 7.97 2.44 -14.68
N GLN A 267 9.08 1.98 -14.10
CA GLN A 267 10.27 2.81 -13.92
C GLN A 267 10.79 3.39 -15.24
N ARG A 268 10.58 2.70 -16.38
CA ARG A 268 11.03 3.15 -17.71
C ARG A 268 10.18 4.27 -18.30
N GLU A 269 8.95 4.42 -17.83
CA GLU A 269 8.01 5.46 -18.29
C GLU A 269 8.12 6.75 -17.48
N LEU A 270 8.94 6.73 -16.42
CA LEU A 270 9.17 7.85 -15.53
C LEU A 270 10.52 8.51 -15.84
N PRO A 271 10.69 9.81 -15.51
CA PRO A 271 11.99 10.47 -15.58
C PRO A 271 13.08 9.71 -14.83
N GLU A 272 14.33 9.84 -15.29
CA GLU A 272 15.46 9.22 -14.61
C GLU A 272 15.61 9.83 -13.20
N ALA A 273 15.65 8.97 -12.18
CA ALA A 273 15.77 9.37 -10.78
C ALA A 273 16.73 8.48 -9.99
N ARG A 274 17.49 7.62 -10.68
CA ARG A 274 18.47 6.74 -10.03
C ARG A 274 19.70 7.54 -9.62
N ARG A 275 20.14 7.30 -8.40
CA ARG A 275 21.45 7.80 -7.93
C ARG A 275 22.56 7.37 -8.88
N GLY A 276 23.50 8.27 -9.16
CA GLY A 276 24.67 8.02 -10.00
C GLY A 276 24.40 7.98 -11.51
N HIS A 277 23.21 8.40 -11.97
CA HIS A 277 22.93 8.57 -13.39
C HIS A 277 23.03 10.05 -13.76
N ALA A 278 23.58 10.33 -14.95
CA ALA A 278 23.57 11.68 -15.50
C ALA A 278 22.13 12.12 -15.74
N ASP A 279 21.84 13.39 -15.48
CA ASP A 279 20.52 14.02 -15.64
C ASP A 279 19.39 13.39 -14.79
N ALA A 280 19.75 12.68 -13.72
CA ALA A 280 18.77 12.15 -12.78
C ALA A 280 18.18 13.26 -11.90
N GLU A 281 16.85 13.33 -11.84
CA GLU A 281 16.10 14.26 -11.00
C GLU A 281 15.59 13.59 -9.72
N THR A 282 15.00 14.39 -8.81
CA THR A 282 14.31 13.85 -7.64
C THR A 282 12.99 13.21 -8.05
N VAL A 283 12.49 12.30 -7.22
CA VAL A 283 11.21 11.61 -7.49
C VAL A 283 9.99 12.51 -7.25
N ASP A 284 10.18 13.76 -6.85
CA ASP A 284 9.09 14.70 -6.53
C ASP A 284 8.21 15.03 -7.74
N GLN A 285 8.78 14.93 -8.95
CA GLN A 285 8.07 15.20 -10.20
C GLN A 285 7.19 14.03 -10.68
N PHE A 286 7.22 12.88 -10.00
CA PHE A 286 6.46 11.72 -10.43
C PHE A 286 4.95 11.93 -10.22
N PRO A 287 4.10 11.29 -11.06
CA PRO A 287 2.65 11.41 -10.96
C PRO A 287 2.12 10.52 -9.83
N TRP A 288 2.49 10.84 -8.60
CA TRP A 288 2.09 10.09 -7.41
C TRP A 288 0.58 10.12 -7.18
N ILE A 289 0.03 9.00 -6.71
CA ILE A 289 -1.41 8.83 -6.43
C ILE A 289 -1.93 9.88 -5.45
N TRP A 290 -1.13 10.32 -4.46
CA TRP A 290 -1.53 11.35 -3.51
C TRP A 290 -1.65 12.76 -4.10
N ASN A 291 -1.15 12.99 -5.31
CA ASN A 291 -1.47 14.23 -6.01
C ASN A 291 -2.93 14.27 -6.50
N GLN A 292 -3.64 13.13 -6.52
CA GLN A 292 -5.05 13.01 -6.88
C GLN A 292 -6.00 13.03 -5.67
N PHE A 293 -5.48 12.91 -4.44
CA PHE A 293 -6.26 12.94 -3.20
C PHE A 293 -6.37 14.34 -2.58
N LYS A 294 -6.07 15.41 -3.35
CA LYS A 294 -6.04 16.80 -2.86
C LYS A 294 -7.37 17.52 -3.01
#